data_AF-A0A3B5RB41-F1
#
_entry.id   AF-A0A3B5RB41-F1
#
_cell.length_a   1.000
_cell.length_b   1.000
_cell.length_c   1.000
_cell.angle_alpha   90.00
_cell.angle_beta   90.00
_cell.angle_gamma   90.00
#
_symmetry.space_group_name_H-M   'P 1'
#
loop_
_entity.id
_entity.type
_entity.pdbx_description
1 polymer ?
#
loop_
_entity_poly.entity_id
_entity_poly.type
_entity_poly.pdbx_seq_one_letter_code
_entity_poly.pdbx_strand_id
1 'polypeptide(L)'
;TSELCINYSVSYGAYRVVQNSKCCSEDLCNAQINYTKLVSTPNRKKCYSCDEENCMKTLKCVGDENYCIDVKVGVTMMSKGCASKLVCSGHYFSVLNPSASRPPGAKVSCCRGNYCNSANFLPLKITIIISFLLFLLNLSNFFFPLSILC
;
A
#
# COMPACT_ATOMS: atom_id res chain seq x y z
N THR A 1 2.69 -30.62 -11.19
CA THR A 1 2.65 -29.16 -11.43
C THR A 1 1.81 -28.53 -10.33
N SER A 2 2.45 -27.86 -9.37
CA SER A 2 1.86 -27.37 -8.10
C SER A 2 1.82 -25.84 -7.99
N GLU A 3 2.14 -25.11 -9.05
CA GLU A 3 2.32 -23.65 -9.00
C GLU A 3 1.03 -22.85 -8.79
N LEU A 4 -0.14 -23.45 -9.03
CA LEU A 4 -1.44 -22.75 -8.96
C LEU A 4 -2.17 -22.89 -7.63
N CYS A 5 -1.62 -23.63 -6.66
CA CYS A 5 -2.21 -23.80 -5.34
C CYS A 5 -1.71 -22.76 -4.36
N ILE A 6 -2.13 -21.53 -4.62
CA ILE A 6 -1.77 -20.38 -3.82
C ILE A 6 -2.96 -19.84 -3.03
N ASN A 7 -2.64 -19.30 -1.86
CA ASN A 7 -3.58 -18.59 -1.01
C ASN A 7 -3.15 -17.13 -0.92
N TYR A 8 -4.07 -16.20 -1.21
CA TYR A 8 -3.80 -14.78 -1.08
C TYR A 8 -5.04 -13.98 -0.72
N SER A 9 -4.83 -12.82 -0.11
CA SER A 9 -5.87 -11.88 0.26
C SER A 9 -5.38 -10.47 -0.04
N VAL A 10 -6.21 -9.66 -0.70
CA VAL A 10 -5.97 -8.24 -0.94
C VAL A 10 -7.25 -7.45 -0.74
N SER A 11 -7.19 -6.36 0.01
CA SER A 11 -8.33 -5.50 0.32
C SER A 11 -8.01 -4.05 0.02
N TYR A 12 -8.80 -3.41 -0.83
CA TYR A 12 -8.66 -1.99 -1.19
C TYR A 12 -9.71 -1.10 -0.50
N GLY A 13 -10.38 -1.63 0.52
CA GLY A 13 -11.46 -0.93 1.25
C GLY A 13 -12.83 -1.09 0.58
N ALA A 14 -12.98 -0.62 -0.66
CA ALA A 14 -14.23 -0.75 -1.43
C ALA A 14 -14.52 -2.21 -1.83
N TYR A 15 -13.46 -2.97 -2.11
CA TYR A 15 -13.56 -4.39 -2.45
C TYR A 15 -12.39 -5.16 -1.84
N ARG A 16 -12.61 -6.47 -1.69
CA ARG A 16 -11.63 -7.42 -1.16
C ARG A 16 -11.68 -8.71 -1.97
N VAL A 17 -10.51 -9.18 -2.38
CA VAL A 17 -10.33 -10.42 -3.12
C VAL A 17 -9.61 -11.40 -2.21
N VAL A 18 -10.16 -12.61 -2.10
CA VAL A 18 -9.54 -13.68 -1.32
C VAL A 18 -9.57 -14.97 -2.12
N GLN A 19 -8.39 -15.54 -2.33
CA GLN A 19 -8.21 -16.84 -2.95
C GLN A 19 -7.76 -17.82 -1.88
N ASN A 20 -8.51 -18.90 -1.73
CA ASN A 20 -8.10 -20.07 -0.97
C ASN A 20 -8.19 -21.27 -1.92
N SER A 21 -7.09 -21.97 -2.13
CA SER A 21 -7.01 -23.14 -2.99
C SER A 21 -6.47 -24.33 -2.19
N LYS A 22 -6.94 -25.52 -2.55
CA LYS A 22 -6.40 -26.78 -2.06
C LYS A 22 -5.90 -27.56 -3.25
N CYS A 23 -4.63 -27.96 -3.19
CA CYS A 23 -4.05 -28.89 -4.14
C CYS A 23 -4.33 -30.32 -3.69
N CYS A 24 -4.63 -31.17 -4.65
CA CYS A 24 -4.73 -32.59 -4.46
C CYS A 24 -4.29 -33.29 -5.76
N SER A 25 -3.78 -34.51 -5.63
CA SER A 25 -3.14 -35.25 -6.73
C SER A 25 -3.91 -36.50 -7.17
N GLU A 26 -5.00 -36.83 -6.46
CA GLU A 26 -5.84 -37.99 -6.75
C GLU A 26 -6.92 -37.64 -7.78
N ASP A 27 -7.43 -38.66 -8.48
CA ASP A 27 -8.52 -38.48 -9.45
C ASP A 27 -9.78 -37.93 -8.78
N LEU A 28 -10.38 -36.91 -9.41
CA LEU A 28 -11.61 -36.25 -8.95
C LEU A 28 -11.54 -35.73 -7.50
N CYS A 29 -10.36 -35.46 -6.96
CA CYS A 29 -10.16 -34.99 -5.58
C CYS A 29 -10.79 -33.62 -5.29
N ASN A 30 -11.14 -32.87 -6.33
CA ASN A 30 -11.86 -31.60 -6.26
C ASN A 30 -13.39 -31.75 -6.23
N ALA A 31 -13.94 -32.98 -6.14
CA ALA A 31 -15.38 -33.23 -6.15
C ALA A 31 -16.14 -32.70 -4.91
N GLN A 32 -15.45 -32.41 -3.80
CA GLN A 32 -16.01 -31.73 -2.63
C GLN A 32 -15.31 -30.40 -2.38
N ILE A 33 -15.77 -29.35 -3.07
CA ILE A 33 -15.40 -27.97 -2.72
C ILE A 33 -16.35 -27.52 -1.62
N ASN A 34 -15.87 -27.57 -0.39
CA ASN A 34 -16.58 -26.97 0.73
C ASN A 34 -16.30 -25.47 0.71
N TYR A 35 -17.25 -24.67 0.21
CA TYR A 35 -17.16 -23.20 0.24
C TYR A 35 -17.37 -22.71 1.67
N THR A 36 -16.35 -22.85 2.51
CA THR A 36 -16.38 -22.25 3.84
C THR A 36 -16.49 -20.74 3.67
N LYS A 37 -17.59 -20.16 4.16
CA LYS A 37 -17.75 -18.70 4.19
C LYS A 37 -16.51 -18.08 4.82
N LEU A 38 -15.89 -17.17 4.09
CA LEU A 38 -14.59 -16.65 4.48
C LEU A 38 -14.75 -15.72 5.68
N VAL A 39 -14.51 -16.26 6.88
CA VAL A 39 -14.61 -15.49 8.13
C VAL A 39 -13.51 -14.44 8.11
N SER A 40 -13.93 -13.18 8.05
CA SER A 40 -13.06 -12.02 7.90
C SER A 40 -12.76 -11.43 9.27
N THR A 41 -12.09 -12.20 10.12
CA THR A 41 -11.75 -11.74 11.47
C THR A 41 -10.79 -10.55 11.35
N PRO A 42 -11.15 -9.37 11.90
CA PRO A 42 -10.24 -8.23 11.94
C PRO A 42 -8.94 -8.62 12.63
N ASN A 43 -7.81 -8.28 12.01
CA ASN A 43 -6.51 -8.42 12.63
C ASN A 43 -6.08 -7.06 13.23
N ARG A 44 -4.86 -6.98 13.80
CA ARG A 44 -4.36 -5.75 14.44
C ARG A 44 -3.74 -4.76 13.45
N LYS A 45 -3.64 -5.11 12.17
CA LYS A 45 -3.01 -4.31 11.12
C LYS A 45 -3.99 -3.26 10.60
N LYS A 46 -3.48 -2.04 10.40
CA LYS A 46 -4.22 -0.92 9.82
C LYS A 46 -3.43 -0.32 8.67
N CYS A 47 -4.10 0.04 7.59
CA CYS A 47 -3.50 0.64 6.39
C CYS A 47 -4.38 1.79 5.90
N TYR A 48 -3.88 2.56 4.93
CA TYR A 48 -4.72 3.47 4.17
C TYR A 48 -5.32 2.77 2.96
N SER A 49 -6.48 3.23 2.52
CA SER A 49 -7.15 2.89 1.27
C SER A 49 -7.54 4.16 0.50
N CYS A 50 -7.90 3.98 -0.77
CA CYS A 50 -8.42 5.06 -1.60
C CYS A 50 -9.94 4.95 -1.72
N ASP A 51 -10.59 6.09 -1.64
CA ASP A 51 -12.00 6.29 -1.95
C ASP A 51 -12.04 7.43 -2.97
N GLU A 52 -12.24 7.07 -4.23
CA GLU A 52 -12.03 7.97 -5.37
C GLU A 52 -10.62 8.61 -5.32
N GLU A 53 -10.53 9.92 -5.14
CA GLU A 53 -9.26 10.66 -5.04
C GLU A 53 -8.68 10.68 -3.61
N ASN A 54 -9.49 10.36 -2.59
CA ASN A 54 -9.07 10.40 -1.20
C ASN A 54 -8.36 9.10 -0.80
N CYS A 55 -7.03 9.14 -0.82
CA CYS A 55 -6.16 8.01 -0.44
C CYS A 55 -5.67 8.01 1.02
N MET A 56 -6.44 8.64 1.91
CA MET A 56 -6.16 8.72 3.36
C MET A 56 -7.24 8.03 4.21
N LYS A 57 -8.20 7.32 3.59
CA LYS A 57 -9.21 6.57 4.32
C LYS A 57 -8.55 5.43 5.10
N THR A 58 -8.88 5.28 6.38
CA THR A 58 -8.30 4.21 7.20
C THR A 58 -9.01 2.88 6.92
N LEU A 59 -8.22 1.82 6.78
CA LEU A 59 -8.69 0.45 6.55
C LEU A 59 -8.16 -0.46 7.67
N LYS A 60 -9.07 -1.20 8.32
CA LYS A 60 -8.71 -2.28 9.24
C LYS A 60 -8.53 -3.56 8.43
N CYS A 61 -7.37 -4.18 8.52
CA CYS A 61 -7.07 -5.39 7.78
C CYS A 61 -7.66 -6.62 8.48
N VAL A 62 -7.80 -7.73 7.75
CA VAL A 62 -8.45 -8.94 8.24
C VAL A 62 -7.59 -10.17 7.93
N GLY A 63 -7.74 -11.23 8.72
CA GLY A 63 -7.04 -12.50 8.50
C GLY A 63 -5.52 -12.34 8.39
N ASP A 64 -4.94 -12.84 7.31
CA ASP A 64 -3.50 -12.88 7.05
C ASP A 64 -2.94 -11.62 6.33
N GLU A 65 -3.77 -10.60 6.15
CA GLU A 65 -3.40 -9.32 5.53
C GLU A 65 -2.52 -8.47 6.48
N ASN A 66 -1.25 -8.85 6.60
CA ASN A 66 -0.29 -8.25 7.54
C ASN A 66 0.57 -7.13 6.91
N TYR A 67 0.32 -6.80 5.64
CA TYR A 67 1.06 -5.81 4.87
C TYR A 67 0.12 -4.70 4.40
N CYS A 68 0.64 -3.50 4.26
CA CYS A 68 -0.04 -2.48 3.45
C CYS A 68 0.50 -2.54 2.04
N ILE A 69 -0.38 -2.30 1.07
CA ILE A 69 -0.07 -2.23 -0.36
C ILE A 69 -0.36 -0.83 -0.89
N ASP A 70 0.45 -0.39 -1.84
CA ASP A 70 0.24 0.79 -2.70
C ASP A 70 0.50 0.35 -4.14
N VAL A 71 -0.48 0.57 -5.02
CA VAL A 71 -0.41 0.27 -6.45
C VAL A 71 -0.64 1.54 -7.23
N LYS A 72 0.35 1.95 -8.01
CA LYS A 72 0.30 3.08 -8.92
C LYS A 72 0.28 2.59 -10.35
N VAL A 73 -0.57 3.12 -11.21
CA VAL A 73 -0.59 2.84 -12.64
C VAL A 73 -0.50 4.17 -13.38
N GLY A 74 0.62 4.41 -14.07
CA GLY A 74 0.90 5.71 -14.68
C GLY A 74 1.03 6.82 -13.64
N VAL A 75 0.47 7.99 -13.95
CA VAL A 75 0.53 9.21 -13.10
C VAL A 75 -0.75 9.40 -12.28
N THR A 76 -1.88 8.90 -12.77
CA THR A 76 -3.22 9.28 -12.30
C THR A 76 -3.91 8.23 -11.43
N MET A 77 -3.60 6.94 -11.59
CA MET A 77 -4.30 5.90 -10.83
C MET A 77 -3.47 5.40 -9.66
N MET A 78 -3.97 5.57 -8.44
CA MET A 78 -3.39 5.04 -7.21
C MET A 78 -4.45 4.27 -6.43
N SER A 79 -4.10 3.07 -5.97
CA SER A 79 -4.93 2.29 -5.05
C SER A 79 -4.08 1.84 -3.87
N LYS A 80 -4.71 1.81 -2.69
CA LYS A 80 -4.05 1.46 -1.44
C LYS A 80 -4.89 0.46 -0.67
N GLY A 81 -4.24 -0.33 0.18
CA GLY A 81 -4.98 -1.34 0.91
C GLY A 81 -4.16 -2.20 1.87
N CYS A 82 -4.78 -3.32 2.24
CA CYS A 82 -4.19 -4.42 3.00
C CYS A 82 -3.87 -5.58 2.05
N ALA A 83 -2.79 -6.31 2.34
CA ALA A 83 -2.34 -7.42 1.51
C ALA A 83 -1.73 -8.55 2.36
N SER A 84 -1.91 -9.79 1.90
CA SER A 84 -1.22 -10.95 2.44
C SER A 84 0.24 -11.00 1.98
N LYS A 85 1.03 -11.88 2.60
CA LYS A 85 2.46 -12.02 2.30
C LYS A 85 2.73 -12.36 0.83
N LEU A 86 1.91 -13.22 0.22
CA LEU A 86 2.11 -13.65 -1.15
C LEU A 86 1.97 -12.50 -2.13
N VAL A 87 0.94 -11.66 -1.99
CA VAL A 87 0.72 -10.46 -2.81
C VAL A 87 1.94 -9.52 -2.79
N CYS A 88 2.59 -9.42 -1.63
CA CYS A 88 3.78 -8.60 -1.42
C CYS A 88 5.11 -9.31 -1.74
N SER A 89 5.08 -10.60 -2.06
CA SER A 89 6.21 -11.30 -2.64
C SER A 89 6.09 -11.16 -4.15
N GLY A 90 7.17 -10.73 -4.84
CA GLY A 90 7.14 -10.48 -6.30
C GLY A 90 6.61 -11.66 -7.14
N HIS A 91 6.53 -12.84 -6.53
CA HIS A 91 5.93 -14.07 -7.03
C HIS A 91 4.43 -13.99 -7.35
N TYR A 92 3.66 -13.08 -6.75
CA TYR A 92 2.21 -12.98 -6.99
C TYR A 92 1.87 -12.67 -8.45
N PHE A 93 2.53 -11.68 -9.03
CA PHE A 93 2.31 -11.29 -10.42
C PHE A 93 2.84 -12.35 -11.39
N SER A 94 3.94 -13.03 -11.03
CA SER A 94 4.52 -14.11 -11.84
C SER A 94 3.64 -15.35 -11.88
N VAL A 95 2.96 -15.69 -10.77
CA VAL A 95 2.16 -16.93 -10.66
C VAL A 95 0.76 -16.77 -11.24
N LEU A 96 0.11 -15.63 -11.03
CA LEU A 96 -1.26 -15.44 -11.52
C LEU A 96 -1.34 -15.20 -13.02
N ASN A 97 -0.25 -14.75 -13.63
CA ASN A 97 -0.22 -14.55 -15.07
C ASN A 97 1.22 -14.64 -15.60
N PRO A 98 1.74 -15.85 -15.89
CA PRO A 98 3.09 -16.04 -16.44
C PRO A 98 3.32 -15.25 -17.74
N SER A 99 2.23 -14.95 -18.47
CA SER A 99 2.21 -14.21 -19.74
C SER A 99 1.87 -12.73 -19.59
N ALA A 100 1.23 -12.32 -18.48
CA ALA A 100 1.00 -10.91 -18.18
C ALA A 100 1.97 -10.47 -17.09
N SER A 101 3.11 -9.96 -17.53
CA SER A 101 3.88 -9.08 -16.68
C SER A 101 2.96 -8.01 -16.09
N ARG A 102 3.27 -7.61 -14.86
CA ARG A 102 2.75 -6.40 -14.22
C ARG A 102 2.33 -5.36 -15.28
N PRO A 103 1.09 -4.83 -15.27
CA PRO A 103 0.63 -3.90 -16.31
C PRO A 103 1.72 -2.86 -16.60
N PRO A 104 2.09 -2.61 -17.87
CA PRO A 104 3.20 -1.72 -18.20
C PRO A 104 3.06 -0.39 -17.46
N GLY A 105 4.09 -0.02 -16.70
CA GLY A 105 4.08 1.23 -15.92
C GLY A 105 3.36 1.17 -14.57
N ALA A 106 2.81 0.03 -14.16
CA ALA A 106 2.36 -0.12 -12.79
C ALA A 106 3.57 -0.16 -11.84
N LYS A 107 3.44 0.32 -10.60
CA LYS A 107 4.41 0.17 -9.49
C LYS A 107 3.67 -0.34 -8.24
N VAL A 108 4.09 -1.46 -7.66
CA VAL A 108 3.50 -2.02 -6.43
C VAL A 108 4.58 -1.96 -5.39
N SER A 109 4.24 -1.39 -4.25
CA SER A 109 5.06 -1.43 -3.06
C SER A 109 4.25 -2.02 -1.93
N CYS A 110 4.96 -2.70 -1.04
CA CYS A 110 4.42 -3.20 0.21
C CYS A 110 5.27 -2.76 1.38
N CYS A 111 4.64 -2.61 2.54
CA CYS A 111 5.34 -2.23 3.77
C CYS A 111 4.73 -2.90 5.01
N ARG A 112 5.57 -3.01 6.05
CA ARG A 112 5.20 -3.50 7.39
C ARG A 112 5.09 -2.30 8.34
N GLY A 113 4.27 -2.45 9.39
CA GLY A 113 3.86 -1.34 10.26
C GLY A 113 2.48 -0.77 9.91
N ASN A 114 1.82 -0.14 10.87
CA ASN A 114 0.49 0.44 10.63
C ASN A 114 0.61 1.71 9.80
N TYR A 115 -0.31 1.89 8.85
CA TYR A 115 -0.42 3.10 8.02
C TYR A 115 0.84 3.46 7.21
N CYS A 116 1.75 2.49 7.02
CA CYS A 116 3.03 2.70 6.35
C CYS A 116 2.89 3.04 4.86
N ASN A 117 1.70 2.81 4.28
CA ASN A 117 1.33 3.24 2.92
C ASN A 117 0.72 4.65 2.90
N SER A 118 1.10 5.51 3.85
CA SER A 118 0.83 6.94 3.76
C SER A 118 1.41 7.50 2.46
N ALA A 119 0.78 8.52 1.88
CA ALA A 119 1.44 9.26 0.82
C ALA A 119 2.77 9.81 1.38
N ASN A 120 3.89 9.56 0.69
CA ASN A 120 5.07 10.38 0.91
C ASN A 120 4.65 11.80 0.54
N PHE A 121 4.33 12.64 1.53
CA PHE A 121 4.29 14.07 1.32
C PHE A 121 5.65 14.42 0.74
N LEU A 122 5.70 14.94 -0.49
CA LEU A 122 6.88 15.62 -0.96
C LEU A 122 7.27 16.63 0.14
N PRO A 123 8.47 16.54 0.74
CA PRO A 123 8.93 17.57 1.68
C PRO A 123 9.34 18.83 0.90
N LEU A 124 8.59 19.22 -0.15
CA LEU A 124 8.90 20.39 -0.95
C LEU A 124 8.40 21.68 -0.29
N LYS A 125 7.36 21.62 0.57
CA LYS A 125 6.85 22.82 1.26
C LYS A 125 7.59 23.14 2.56
N ILE A 126 8.04 22.14 3.32
CA ILE A 126 8.65 22.37 4.64
C ILE A 126 10.04 22.99 4.49
N THR A 127 10.83 22.56 3.49
CA THR A 127 12.17 23.12 3.23
C THR A 127 12.12 24.59 2.81
N ILE A 128 11.10 24.98 2.04
CA ILE A 128 10.89 26.38 1.61
C ILE A 128 10.53 27.25 2.82
N ILE A 129 9.67 26.77 3.73
CA ILE A 129 9.27 27.52 4.93
C ILE A 129 10.46 27.72 5.87
N ILE A 130 11.26 26.67 6.12
CA ILE A 130 12.45 26.78 6.98
C ILE A 130 13.49 27.71 6.35
N SER A 131 13.72 27.62 5.03
CA SER A 131 14.64 28.51 4.32
C SER A 131 14.19 29.97 4.34
N PHE A 132 12.88 30.22 4.19
CA PHE A 132 12.31 31.57 4.26
C PHE A 132 12.37 32.16 5.68
N LEU A 133 12.08 31.37 6.72
CA LEU A 133 12.23 31.80 8.11
C LEU A 133 13.69 32.13 8.46
N LEU A 134 14.64 31.31 8.01
CA LEU A 134 16.07 31.59 8.21
C LEU A 134 16.50 32.87 7.48
N PHE A 135 16.01 33.12 6.27
CA PHE A 135 16.27 34.35 5.53
C PHE A 135 15.75 35.60 6.27
N LEU A 136 14.52 35.55 6.81
CA LEU A 136 13.95 36.64 7.59
C LEU A 136 14.72 36.91 8.90
N LEU A 137 15.14 35.87 9.61
CA LEU A 137 15.95 36.00 10.82
C LEU A 137 17.33 36.64 10.52
N ASN A 138 17.93 36.33 9.38
CA ASN A 138 19.17 36.96 8.93
C ASN A 138 18.96 38.43 8.52
N LEU A 139 17.84 38.78 7.88
CA LEU A 139 17.49 40.17 7.57
C LEU A 139 17.30 41.01 8.82
N SER A 140 16.59 40.51 9.84
CA SER A 140 16.43 41.24 11.10
C SER A 140 17.78 41.53 11.76
N ASN A 141 18.70 40.56 11.75
CA ASN A 141 20.05 40.75 12.29
C ASN A 141 20.92 41.72 11.46
N PHE A 142 20.54 42.04 10.21
CA PHE A 142 21.26 42.99 9.35
C PHE A 142 20.73 44.43 9.47
N PHE A 143 19.48 44.62 9.92
CA PHE A 143 18.89 45.95 10.20
C PHE A 143 19.07 46.41 11.66
N PHE A 144 19.25 45.49 12.61
CA PHE A 144 19.54 45.83 14.01
C PHE A 144 20.91 46.49 14.30
N PRO A 145 22.01 46.29 13.52
CA PRO A 145 23.27 46.97 13.79
C PRO A 145 23.33 48.40 13.25
N LEU A 146 22.37 48.84 12.41
CA LEU A 146 22.34 50.22 11.89
C LEU A 146 21.56 51.22 12.77
N SER A 147 20.91 50.77 13.85
CA SER A 147 20.12 51.63 14.74
C SER A 147 20.82 51.95 16.07
N ILE A 148 22.09 51.57 16.25
CA ILE A 148 22.87 51.79 17.49
C ILE A 148 24.09 52.72 17.28
N LEU A 149 24.35 53.21 16.06
CA LEU A 149 25.27 54.34 15.83
C LEU A 149 24.48 55.61 15.51
N CYS A 150 24.00 56.28 16.56
CA CYS A 150 23.73 57.71 16.57
C CYS A 150 24.30 58.28 17.87
#